data_AF-A0A379TU95-F1
#
_entry.id   AF-A0A379TU95-F1
#
_cell.length_a   1.000
_cell.length_b   1.000
_cell.length_c   1.000
_cell.angle_alpha   90.00
_cell.angle_beta   90.00
_cell.angle_gamma   90.00
#
_symmetry.space_group_name_H-M   'P 1'
#
loop_
_entity.id
_entity.type
_entity.pdbx_description
1 polymer ?
#
loop_
_entity_poly.entity_id
_entity_poly.type
_entity_poly.pdbx_seq_one_letter_code
_entity_poly.pdbx_strand_id
1 'polypeptide(L)' 'MRKAAKARQCFELVNERTEDESLRAKALVYLEALKTAETEQHSEQEKE' A
#
# COMPACT_ATOMS: atom_id res chain seq x y z
N MET A 1 4.52 11.12 7.43
CA MET A 1 4.22 9.78 6.85
C MET A 1 3.43 8.80 7.76
N ARG A 2 2.61 9.21 8.75
CA ARG A 2 1.83 8.25 9.58
C ARG A 2 0.57 7.67 8.91
N LYS A 3 -0.01 8.37 7.92
CA LYS A 3 -1.28 7.97 7.28
C LYS A 3 -1.10 6.79 6.33
N ALA A 4 -0.01 6.76 5.55
CA ALA A 4 0.29 5.66 4.62
C ALA A 4 0.52 4.32 5.37
N ALA A 5 1.18 4.35 6.52
CA ALA A 5 1.41 3.16 7.35
C ALA A 5 0.11 2.49 7.80
N LYS A 6 -0.89 3.27 8.24
CA LYS A 6 -2.19 2.72 8.64
C LYS A 6 -2.97 2.16 7.45
N ALA A 7 -2.93 2.85 6.30
CA ALA A 7 -3.59 2.36 5.09
C ALA A 7 -3.01 1.00 4.65
N ARG A 8 -1.67 0.87 4.66
CA ARG A 8 -0.98 -0.39 4.37
C ARG A 8 -1.46 -1.53 5.29
N GLN A 9 -1.44 -1.30 6.60
CA GLN A 9 -1.88 -2.30 7.58
C GLN A 9 -3.32 -2.77 7.36
N CYS A 10 -4.23 -1.87 6.97
CA CYS A 10 -5.61 -2.24 6.64
C CYS A 10 -5.68 -3.15 5.41
N PHE A 11 -4.95 -2.83 4.35
CA PHE A 11 -4.95 -3.64 3.12
C PHE A 11 -4.23 -4.98 3.30
N GLU A 12 -3.17 -5.03 4.12
CA GLU A 12 -2.51 -6.30 4.52
C GLU A 12 -3.48 -7.20 5.28
N LEU A 13 -4.22 -6.66 6.25
CA LEU A 13 -5.21 -7.43 7.00
C LEU A 13 -6.32 -7.98 6.11
N VAL A 14 -6.80 -7.19 5.15
CA VAL A 14 -7.77 -7.63 4.14
C VAL A 14 -7.19 -8.78 3.32
N ASN A 15 -5.96 -8.63 2.83
CA ASN A 15 -5.31 -9.65 2.00
C ASN A 15 -5.14 -10.99 2.76
N GLU A 16 -4.80 -10.95 4.04
CA GLU A 16 -4.59 -12.14 4.87
C GLU A 16 -5.89 -12.86 5.28
N ARG A 17 -6.97 -12.11 5.56
CA ARG A 17 -8.14 -12.66 6.26
C ARG A 17 -9.41 -12.74 5.46
N THR A 18 -9.53 -12.02 4.34
CA THR A 18 -10.75 -12.05 3.54
C THR A 18 -10.85 -13.34 2.74
N GLU A 19 -12.05 -13.91 2.63
CA GLU A 19 -12.37 -14.96 1.65
C GLU A 19 -12.93 -14.37 0.34
N ASP A 20 -13.30 -13.09 0.35
CA ASP A 20 -13.75 -12.36 -0.84
C ASP A 20 -12.57 -12.02 -1.76
N GLU A 21 -12.46 -12.75 -2.86
CA GLU A 21 -11.41 -12.58 -3.87
C GLU A 21 -11.47 -11.22 -4.57
N SER A 22 -12.67 -10.65 -4.77
CA SER A 22 -12.83 -9.32 -5.40
C SER A 22 -12.29 -8.23 -4.49
N LEU A 23 -12.55 -8.33 -3.18
CA LEU A 23 -12.02 -7.41 -2.19
C LEU A 23 -10.50 -7.56 -2.03
N ARG A 24 -9.99 -8.81 -2.02
CA ARG A 24 -8.54 -9.09 -2.00
C ARG A 24 -7.82 -8.46 -3.19
N ALA A 25 -8.35 -8.64 -4.40
CA ALA A 25 -7.78 -8.08 -5.61
C ALA A 25 -7.66 -6.55 -5.54
N LYS A 26 -8.70 -5.87 -5.04
CA LYS A 26 -8.67 -4.40 -4.84
C LYS A 26 -7.62 -3.99 -3.82
N ALA A 27 -7.50 -4.71 -2.70
CA ALA A 27 -6.51 -4.43 -1.66
C ALA A 27 -5.06 -4.55 -2.17
N LEU A 28 -4.78 -5.56 -3.01
CA LEU A 28 -3.46 -5.75 -3.62
C LEU A 28 -3.05 -4.57 -4.52
N VAL A 29 -3.98 -4.04 -5.32
CA VAL A 29 -3.74 -2.85 -6.15
C VAL A 29 -3.35 -1.64 -5.29
N TYR A 30 -4.02 -1.43 -4.17
CA TYR A 30 -3.67 -0.33 -3.25
C TYR A 30 -2.30 -0.53 -2.58
N LEU A 31 -1.94 -1.76 -2.23
CA LEU A 31 -0.63 -2.07 -1.64
C LEU A 31 0.51 -1.80 -2.63
N GLU A 32 0.31 -2.14 -3.90
CA GLU A 32 1.27 -1.86 -4.97
C GLU A 32 1.43 -0.35 -5.19
N ALA A 33 0.32 0.39 -5.27
CA ALA A 33 0.35 1.85 -5.41
C ALA A 33 1.08 2.54 -4.24
N LEU A 34 0.87 2.07 -3.00
CA LEU A 34 1.57 2.59 -1.83
C LEU A 34 3.08 2.31 -1.88
N LYS A 35 3.50 1.16 -2.43
CA LYS A 35 4.92 0.80 -2.59
C LYS A 35 5.59 1.68 -3.65
N THR A 36 4.92 1.94 -4.76
CA THR A 36 5.43 2.85 -5.81
C THR A 36 5.56 4.27 -5.27
N ALA A 37 4.55 4.76 -4.56
CA ALA A 37 4.58 6.10 -3.96
C ALA A 37 5.73 6.28 -2.95
N GLU A 38 6.03 5.26 -2.13
CA GLU A 38 7.22 5.31 -1.24
C GLU A 38 8.54 5.35 -2.01
N THR A 39 8.61 4.62 -3.13
CA THR A 39 9.82 4.56 -3.98
C THR A 39 10.05 5.89 -4.71
N GLU A 40 8.99 6.53 -5.17
CA GLU A 40 9.03 7.85 -5.81
C GLU A 40 9.41 8.96 -4.80
N GLN A 41 8.81 8.93 -3.60
CA GLN A 41 9.18 9.89 -2.54
C GLN A 41 10.63 9.77 -2.08
N HIS A 42 11.20 8.55 -2.09
CA HIS A 42 12.61 8.35 -1.75
C HIS A 42 13.55 8.85 -2.86
N SER A 43 13.12 8.79 -4.13
CA SER A 43 13.90 9.24 -5.29
C SER A 43 13.92 10.77 -5.45
N GLU A 44 12.91 11.47 -4.92
CA GLU A 44 12.86 12.95 -4.91
C GLU A 44 13.72 13.57 -3.80
N GLN A 45 14.03 12.85 -2.72
CA GLN A 45 14.91 13.34 -1.65
C GLN A 45 16.42 13.28 -1.98
N GLU A 46 16.84 12.53 -3.00
CA GLU A 46 18.26 12.41 -3.39
C GLU A 46 18.72 13.49 -4.41
N LYS A 47 17.85 14.44 -4.77
CA LYS A 47 18.14 15.52 -5.74
C LYS A 47 18.19 16.94 -5.16
N GLU A 48 18.13 17.10 -3.83
CA GLU A 48 18.33 18.40 -3.16
C GLU A 48 19.71 18.50 -2.50
#